data_AF-A0A0S7XPV2-F1
#
_entry.id   AF-A0A0S7XPV2-F1
#
_cell.length_a   1.000
_cell.length_b   1.000
_cell.length_c   1.000
_cell.angle_alpha   90.00
_cell.angle_beta   90.00
_cell.angle_gamma   90.00
#
_symmetry.space_group_name_H-M   'P 1'
#
loop_
_entity.id
_entity.type
_entity.pdbx_description
1 polymer ?
#
loop_
_entity_poly.entity_id
_entity_poly.type
_entity_poly.pdbx_seq_one_letter_code
_entity_poly.pdbx_strand_id
1 'polypeptide(L)'
;MEQSRFDEPKDPFSEETRKEPGVATEETPKKERKIFFETKSMAEVYAKQGHTMIALEIYKRVYQKNPSDREVQKRIKELEAKLSSRRERFAKPQSNST
;
A
#
# COMPACT_ATOMS: atom_id res chain seq x y z
N MET A 1 37.27 8.44 -55.38
CA MET A 1 37.47 7.00 -55.67
C MET A 1 37.19 6.26 -54.38
N GLU A 2 36.38 5.19 -54.50
CA GLU A 2 36.21 4.00 -53.64
C GLU A 2 35.99 4.22 -52.13
N GLN A 3 34.82 3.97 -51.52
CA GLN A 3 33.98 2.76 -51.49
C GLN A 3 34.72 1.45 -51.17
N SER A 4 34.61 1.02 -49.90
CA SER A 4 34.47 -0.40 -49.50
C SER A 4 33.88 -0.40 -48.08
N ARG A 5 32.57 -0.61 -47.85
CA ARG A 5 31.74 -1.78 -48.15
C ARG A 5 32.32 -3.07 -47.57
N PHE A 6 31.79 -3.41 -46.39
CA PHE A 6 31.61 -4.78 -45.88
C PHE A 6 30.53 -4.63 -44.78
N ASP A 7 29.22 -4.71 -45.07
CA ASP A 7 28.43 -5.96 -45.25
C ASP A 7 28.85 -6.98 -44.16
N GLU A 8 28.14 -7.22 -43.06
CA GLU A 8 26.84 -7.91 -42.90
C GLU A 8 26.62 -8.13 -41.37
N PRO A 9 25.50 -8.68 -40.88
CA PRO A 9 24.17 -8.75 -41.46
C PRO A 9 23.08 -8.27 -40.46
N LYS A 10 21.97 -7.89 -41.09
CA LYS A 10 20.60 -7.89 -40.56
C LYS A 10 20.26 -9.29 -40.03
N ASP A 11 19.61 -9.41 -38.87
CA ASP A 11 18.18 -9.77 -38.73
C ASP A 11 18.07 -10.58 -37.40
N PRO A 12 16.88 -10.98 -36.91
CA PRO A 12 15.51 -10.54 -37.17
C PRO A 12 14.72 -10.44 -35.87
N PHE A 13 14.05 -9.34 -35.54
CA PHE A 13 12.71 -9.48 -34.96
C PHE A 13 11.93 -8.18 -35.11
N SER A 14 11.16 -8.16 -36.19
CA SER A 14 9.72 -7.96 -36.09
C SER A 14 9.29 -6.63 -35.48
N GLU A 15 9.14 -5.65 -36.36
CA GLU A 15 7.80 -5.11 -36.65
C GLU A 15 6.70 -5.70 -35.75
N GLU A 16 6.32 -5.00 -34.70
CA GLU A 16 4.93 -5.03 -34.24
C GLU A 16 4.72 -3.87 -33.30
N THR A 17 3.93 -2.93 -33.82
CA THR A 17 3.01 -2.09 -33.09
C THR A 17 2.90 -2.35 -31.57
N ARG A 18 3.05 -1.29 -30.79
CA ARG A 18 2.02 -0.89 -29.83
C ARG A 18 2.19 0.57 -29.48
N LYS A 19 1.48 1.36 -30.29
CA LYS A 19 0.72 2.51 -29.83
C LYS A 19 -0.09 2.11 -28.58
N GLU A 20 -0.45 3.15 -27.82
CA GLU A 20 -1.36 3.18 -26.67
C GLU A 20 -0.66 3.25 -25.29
N PRO A 21 -1.25 3.97 -24.33
CA PRO A 21 -1.42 5.42 -24.36
C PRO A 21 -1.01 6.00 -22.98
N GLY A 22 -1.19 7.30 -22.80
CA GLY A 22 -0.80 8.05 -21.60
C GLY A 22 -1.03 7.31 -20.28
N VAL A 23 0.06 7.02 -19.58
CA VAL A 23 0.01 6.89 -18.12
C VAL A 23 -0.24 8.30 -17.63
N ALA A 24 -1.53 8.60 -17.46
CA ALA A 24 -1.99 9.68 -16.62
C ALA A 24 -1.12 9.65 -15.36
N THR A 25 -0.36 10.72 -15.18
CA THR A 25 0.23 11.08 -13.91
C THR A 25 -0.92 11.16 -12.92
N GLU A 26 -1.21 10.03 -12.26
CA GLU A 26 -1.90 10.03 -11.00
C GLU A 26 -0.98 10.75 -10.03
N GLU A 27 -1.12 12.07 -9.99
CA GLU A 27 -0.68 12.92 -8.90
C GLU A 27 -1.45 12.48 -7.66
N THR A 28 -1.06 11.33 -7.10
CA THR A 28 -1.41 11.01 -5.73
C THR A 28 -0.73 12.08 -4.89
N PRO A 29 -1.50 12.95 -4.19
CA PRO A 29 -0.94 14.06 -3.47
C PRO A 29 0.05 13.48 -2.47
N LYS A 30 1.28 14.01 -2.51
CA LYS A 30 2.37 13.73 -1.58
C LYS A 30 1.86 13.98 -0.15
N LYS A 31 1.21 12.97 0.44
CA LYS A 31 0.89 12.91 1.85
C LYS A 31 2.24 13.06 2.54
N GLU A 32 2.41 14.22 3.18
CA GLU A 32 3.63 14.65 3.86
C GLU A 32 4.37 13.43 4.39
N ARG A 33 5.61 13.24 3.92
CA ARG A 33 6.47 12.18 4.42
C ARG A 33 6.84 12.52 5.86
N LYS A 34 5.89 12.44 6.79
CA LYS A 34 6.17 12.16 8.19
C LYS A 34 7.09 10.95 8.14
N ILE A 35 8.26 11.08 8.75
CA ILE A 35 9.26 10.03 8.82
C ILE A 35 8.63 8.90 9.64
N PHE A 36 7.83 8.08 8.97
CA PHE A 36 7.19 6.93 9.56
C PHE A 36 8.24 5.83 9.53
N PHE A 37 8.88 5.61 10.66
CA PHE A 37 9.51 4.32 10.90
C PHE A 37 8.39 3.29 10.88
N GLU A 38 8.27 2.57 9.78
CA GLU A 38 7.30 1.49 9.56
C GLU A 38 7.77 0.26 10.33
N THR A 39 7.75 0.39 11.66
CA THR A 39 8.16 -0.64 12.61
C THR A 39 6.96 -1.06 13.46
N LYS A 40 6.98 -2.31 13.93
CA LYS A 40 5.94 -2.85 14.81
C LYS A 40 5.76 -1.98 16.06
N SER A 41 6.87 -1.57 16.67
CA SER A 41 6.87 -0.76 17.89
C SER A 41 6.14 0.57 17.70
N MET A 42 6.30 1.23 16.54
CA MET A 42 5.55 2.45 16.25
C MET A 42 4.05 2.18 16.15
N ALA A 43 3.66 1.12 15.44
CA ALA A 43 2.27 0.73 15.33
C ALA A 43 1.64 0.40 16.71
N GLU A 44 2.39 -0.22 17.62
CA GLU A 44 1.95 -0.42 19.00
C GLU A 44 1.73 0.88 19.77
N VAL A 45 2.63 1.85 19.62
CA VAL A 45 2.49 3.16 20.28
C VAL A 45 1.18 3.84 19.83
N TYR A 46 0.91 3.88 18.53
CA TYR A 46 -0.35 4.43 18.01
C TYR A 46 -1.57 3.62 18.49
N ALA A 47 -1.47 2.30 18.56
CA ALA A 47 -2.56 1.46 19.06
C ALA A 47 -2.87 1.75 20.54
N LYS A 48 -1.84 1.96 21.37
CA LYS A 48 -1.96 2.30 22.80
C LYS A 48 -2.57 3.68 23.01
N GLN A 49 -2.25 4.65 22.15
CA GLN A 49 -2.84 5.99 22.18
C GLN A 49 -4.30 6.03 21.68
N GLY A 50 -4.84 4.91 21.21
CA GLY A 50 -6.21 4.85 20.67
C GLY A 50 -6.33 5.25 19.20
N HIS A 51 -5.22 5.57 18.54
CA HIS A 51 -5.13 5.81 17.09
C HIS A 51 -5.14 4.49 16.31
N THR A 52 -6.22 3.72 16.46
CA THR A 52 -6.36 2.36 15.90
C THR A 52 -6.23 2.35 14.37
N MET A 53 -6.74 3.37 13.67
CA MET A 53 -6.63 3.50 12.21
C MET A 53 -5.17 3.68 11.75
N ILE A 54 -4.41 4.55 12.43
CA ILE A 54 -3.01 4.82 12.09
C ILE A 54 -2.16 3.57 12.38
N ALA A 55 -2.37 2.94 13.53
CA ALA A 55 -1.71 1.69 13.88
C ALA A 55 -1.95 0.60 12.82
N LEU A 56 -3.20 0.46 12.36
CA LEU A 56 -3.57 -0.50 11.32
C LEU A 56 -2.81 -0.23 10.02
N GLU A 57 -2.74 1.03 9.58
CA GLU A 57 -2.05 1.41 8.35
C GLU A 57 -0.55 1.04 8.43
N ILE A 58 0.11 1.32 9.57
CA ILE A 58 1.51 0.96 9.78
C ILE A 58 1.69 -0.55 9.77
N TYR A 59 0.86 -1.31 10.49
CA TYR A 59 0.94 -2.77 10.48
C TYR A 59 0.75 -3.37 9.08
N LYS A 60 -0.17 -2.82 8.27
CA LYS A 60 -0.36 -3.26 6.88
C LYS A 60 0.90 -3.03 6.04
N ARG A 61 1.58 -1.90 6.21
CA ARG A 61 2.87 -1.65 5.53
C ARG A 61 3.99 -2.57 6.01
N VAL A 62 4.07 -2.83 7.32
CA VAL A 62 5.02 -3.80 7.89
C VAL A 62 4.77 -5.20 7.31
N TYR A 63 3.51 -5.61 7.23
CA TYR A 63 3.11 -6.91 6.66
C TYR A 63 3.47 -7.03 5.17
N GLN A 64 3.31 -5.95 4.39
CA GLN A 64 3.72 -5.95 2.98
C GLN A 64 5.23 -6.20 2.82
N LYS A 65 6.05 -5.70 3.75
CA LYS A 65 7.51 -5.94 3.74
C LYS A 65 7.88 -7.33 4.28
N ASN A 66 7.15 -7.83 5.28
CA ASN A 66 7.38 -9.14 5.86
C ASN A 66 6.05 -9.89 6.08
N PRO A 67 5.54 -10.58 5.04
CA PRO A 67 4.27 -11.29 5.12
C PRO A 67 4.34 -12.56 6.00
N SER A 68 5.54 -13.06 6.29
CA SER A 68 5.76 -14.22 7.16
C SER A 68 5.57 -13.90 8.65
N ASP A 69 5.41 -12.62 8.98
CA ASP A 69 5.31 -12.16 10.35
C ASP A 69 3.90 -12.41 10.94
N ARG A 70 3.77 -13.55 11.62
CA ARG A 70 2.51 -13.97 12.26
C ARG A 70 2.02 -13.00 13.34
N GLU A 71 2.94 -12.32 14.03
CA GLU A 71 2.60 -11.35 15.07
C GLU A 71 1.93 -10.12 14.48
N VAL A 72 2.50 -9.59 13.39
CA VAL A 72 1.90 -8.49 12.62
C VAL A 72 0.52 -8.89 12.10
N GLN A 73 0.39 -10.09 11.52
CA GLN A 73 -0.89 -10.58 11.02
C GLN A 73 -1.94 -10.68 12.13
N LYS A 74 -1.58 -11.21 13.31
CA LYS A 74 -2.47 -11.25 14.47
C LYS A 74 -2.90 -9.85 14.86
N ARG A 75 -1.96 -8.90 14.90
CA ARG A 75 -2.23 -7.54 15.35
C ARG A 75 -3.14 -6.77 14.41
N ILE A 76 -3.01 -6.97 13.10
CA ILE A 76 -3.95 -6.42 12.11
C ILE A 76 -5.38 -6.90 12.42
N LYS A 77 -5.59 -8.20 12.58
CA LYS A 77 -6.91 -8.78 12.89
C LYS A 77 -7.52 -8.21 14.17
N GLU A 78 -6.72 -8.08 15.23
CA GLU A 78 -7.17 -7.50 16.49
C GLU A 78 -7.61 -6.04 16.35
N LEU A 79 -6.87 -5.25 15.57
CA LEU A 79 -7.19 -3.84 15.34
C LEU A 79 -8.44 -3.68 14.46
N GLU A 80 -8.62 -4.53 13.44
CA GLU A 80 -9.83 -4.56 12.62
C GLU A 80 -11.06 -4.92 13.44
N ALA A 81 -10.96 -5.95 14.29
CA ALA A 81 -12.03 -6.32 15.21
C ALA A 81 -12.42 -5.15 16.15
N LYS A 82 -11.42 -4.46 16.73
CA LYS A 82 -11.66 -3.27 17.57
C LYS A 82 -12.38 -2.16 16.83
N LEU A 83 -12.04 -1.91 15.56
CA LEU A 83 -12.70 -0.89 14.74
C LEU A 83 -14.15 -1.27 14.44
N SER A 84 -14.40 -2.54 14.08
CA SER A 84 -15.75 -3.06 13.84
C SER A 84 -16.62 -2.97 15.11
N SER A 85 -16.12 -3.46 16.25
CA SER A 85 -16.87 -3.36 17.52
C SER A 85 -17.11 -1.93 17.97
N ARG A 86 -16.15 -1.02 17.72
CA ARG A 86 -16.33 0.41 18.00
C ARG A 86 -17.44 0.99 17.13
N ARG A 87 -17.41 0.71 15.83
CA ARG A 87 -18.43 1.18 14.87
C ARG A 87 -19.82 0.66 15.24
N GLU A 88 -19.94 -0.58 15.68
CA GLU A 88 -21.22 -1.18 16.06
C GLU A 88 -21.79 -0.60 17.35
N ARG A 89 -20.94 -0.26 18.33
CA ARG A 89 -21.37 0.49 19.54
C ARG A 89 -21.94 1.86 19.23
N PHE A 90 -21.49 2.49 18.14
CA PHE A 90 -22.01 3.78 17.68
C PHE A 90 -23.17 3.65 16.67
N ALA A 91 -23.50 2.43 16.21
CA ALA A 91 -24.53 2.19 15.21
C ALA A 91 -25.90 1.80 15.80
N LYS A 92 -25.98 1.50 17.10
CA LYS A 92 -27.28 1.35 17.76
C LYS A 92 -27.77 2.74 18.20
N PRO A 93 -28.87 3.27 17.63
CA PRO A 93 -29.48 4.47 18.19
C PRO A 93 -29.88 4.15 19.63
N GLN A 94 -29.60 5.06 20.54
CA GLN A 94 -30.21 5.02 21.86
C GLN A 94 -31.72 5.21 21.68
N SER A 95 -32.46 4.13 21.43
CA SER A 95 -33.89 4.10 21.67
C SER A 95 -34.09 3.89 23.17
N ASN A 96 -33.86 4.94 23.95
CA ASN A 96 -34.51 5.01 25.24
C ASN A 96 -35.86 5.68 25.01
N SER A 97 -36.87 4.83 24.81
CA SER A 97 -38.28 5.14 25.03
C SER A 97 -38.50 5.55 26.48
N THR A 98 -39.15 6.69 26.70
CA THR A 98 -40.40 6.92 27.47
C THR A 98 -40.48 8.39 27.86
#